data_AF-A0A969AQC3-F1
#
_entry.id   AF-A0A969AQC3-F1
#
_cell.length_a   1.000
_cell.length_b   1.000
_cell.length_c   1.000
_cell.angle_alpha   90.00
_cell.angle_beta   90.00
_cell.angle_gamma   90.00
#
_symmetry.space_group_name_H-M   'P 1'
#
loop_
_entity.id
_entity.type
_entity.pdbx_description
1 polymer ?
#
loop_
_entity_poly.entity_id
_entity_poly.type
_entity_poly.pdbx_seq_one_letter_code
_entity_poly.pdbx_strand_id
1 'polypeptide(L)'
;MLKSVPTDFEATTLMESSQSLRGYGIPLTSFQVGVFLEDRSKIDALKQDRDRWTSDVAHEFKTPLTAIRLVSETLELKVDPELRSWVVRLQSEVVRLTALVQDILDLNYGRGVSTSKSQKY
;
A
#
# COMPACT_ATOMS: atom_id res chain seq x y z
N MET A 1 -34.73 -43.61 -21.23
CA MET A 1 -35.17 -42.66 -20.19
C MET A 1 -33.97 -41.80 -19.80
N LEU A 2 -33.94 -40.54 -20.24
CA LEU A 2 -32.94 -39.55 -19.84
C LEU A 2 -33.28 -39.07 -18.42
N LYS A 3 -32.37 -39.26 -17.47
CA LYS A 3 -32.48 -38.60 -16.15
C LYS A 3 -31.88 -37.20 -16.30
N SER A 4 -32.73 -36.19 -16.12
CA SER A 4 -32.40 -34.77 -16.09
C SER A 4 -31.41 -34.46 -14.97
N VAL A 5 -30.36 -33.71 -15.31
CA VAL A 5 -29.44 -33.07 -14.36
C VAL A 5 -30.21 -31.93 -13.66
N PRO A 6 -30.29 -31.86 -12.32
CA PRO A 6 -30.89 -30.73 -11.64
C PRO A 6 -30.01 -29.49 -11.87
N THR A 7 -30.64 -28.41 -12.34
CA THR A 7 -30.00 -27.15 -12.76
C THR A 7 -30.23 -26.05 -11.73
N ASP A 8 -30.13 -26.36 -10.44
CA ASP A 8 -30.34 -25.38 -9.38
C ASP A 8 -29.06 -25.26 -8.55
N PHE A 9 -28.06 -24.59 -9.13
CA PHE A 9 -27.00 -23.97 -8.35
C PHE A 9 -27.62 -22.72 -7.73
N GLU A 10 -28.29 -22.88 -6.58
CA GLU A 10 -28.69 -21.75 -5.75
C GLU A 10 -27.41 -21.00 -5.36
N ALA A 11 -27.11 -19.94 -6.11
CA ALA A 11 -26.17 -18.90 -5.74
C ALA A 11 -26.72 -18.19 -4.51
N THR A 12 -26.67 -18.89 -3.38
CA THR A 12 -26.86 -18.35 -2.05
C THR A 12 -25.81 -17.27 -1.91
N THR A 13 -26.25 -16.03 -1.86
CA THR A 13 -25.54 -14.80 -1.49
C THR A 13 -24.38 -15.08 -0.53
N LEU A 14 -23.22 -15.42 -1.08
CA LEU A 14 -21.97 -15.39 -0.35
C LEU A 14 -21.55 -13.94 -0.37
N MET A 15 -21.69 -13.28 0.79
CA MET A 15 -21.10 -11.97 1.06
C MET A 15 -19.74 -11.90 0.37
N GLU A 16 -19.64 -10.99 -0.59
CA GLU A 16 -18.54 -10.86 -1.54
C GLU A 16 -17.22 -10.56 -0.82
N SER A 17 -16.56 -11.57 -0.27
CA SER A 17 -15.11 -11.51 -0.17
C SER A 17 -14.61 -11.62 -1.60
N SER A 18 -14.35 -10.48 -2.24
CA SER A 18 -13.72 -10.44 -3.56
C SER A 18 -12.37 -11.15 -3.44
N GLN A 19 -12.33 -12.43 -3.80
CA GLN A 19 -11.11 -13.22 -3.79
C GLN A 19 -10.26 -12.76 -4.97
N SER A 20 -9.07 -12.25 -4.66
CA SER A 20 -8.09 -11.88 -5.68
C SER A 20 -7.53 -13.19 -6.26
N LEU A 21 -8.06 -13.61 -7.40
CA LEU A 21 -7.59 -14.78 -8.13
C LEU A 21 -6.74 -14.33 -9.32
N ARG A 22 -5.59 -14.98 -9.53
CA ARG A 22 -4.82 -14.83 -10.77
C ARG A 22 -4.99 -16.08 -11.62
N GLY A 23 -5.51 -15.90 -12.82
CA GLY A 23 -5.64 -16.96 -13.81
C GLY A 23 -4.48 -17.00 -14.80
N TYR A 24 -4.03 -18.20 -15.15
CA TYR A 24 -3.13 -18.46 -16.27
C TYR A 24 -3.78 -19.48 -17.19
N GLY A 25 -3.76 -19.22 -18.49
CA GLY A 25 -4.24 -20.13 -19.53
C GLY A 25 -3.08 -20.78 -20.26
N ILE A 26 -3.13 -22.09 -20.44
CA ILE A 26 -2.15 -22.86 -21.19
C ILE A 26 -2.89 -23.60 -22.30
N PRO A 27 -2.63 -23.31 -23.59
CA PRO A 27 -3.24 -24.06 -24.67
C PRO A 27 -2.70 -25.50 -24.67
N LEU A 28 -3.59 -26.46 -24.85
CA LEU A 28 -3.29 -27.88 -24.94
C LEU A 28 -3.60 -28.38 -26.36
N THR A 29 -3.22 -29.62 -26.67
CA THR A 29 -3.57 -30.26 -27.94
C THR A 29 -5.08 -30.42 -28.08
N SER A 30 -5.57 -30.61 -29.32
CA SER A 30 -6.99 -30.90 -29.58
C SER A 30 -7.96 -29.79 -29.13
N PHE A 31 -7.55 -28.52 -29.27
CA PHE A 31 -8.36 -27.34 -28.92
C PHE A 31 -8.77 -27.27 -27.43
N GLN A 32 -7.98 -27.88 -26.56
CA GLN A 32 -8.19 -27.82 -25.11
C GLN A 32 -7.38 -26.67 -24.49
N VAL A 33 -7.82 -26.20 -23.31
CA VAL A 33 -7.11 -25.19 -22.53
C VAL A 33 -7.02 -25.66 -21.09
N GLY A 34 -5.81 -25.65 -20.53
CA GLY A 34 -5.58 -25.77 -19.10
C GLY A 34 -5.70 -24.39 -18.45
N VAL A 35 -6.47 -24.29 -17.36
CA VAL A 35 -6.60 -23.06 -16.57
C VAL A 35 -6.00 -23.31 -15.20
N PHE A 36 -5.03 -22.49 -14.81
CA PHE A 36 -4.49 -22.47 -13.45
C PHE A 36 -5.03 -21.23 -12.74
N LEU A 37 -5.67 -21.43 -11.58
CA LEU A 37 -6.15 -20.34 -10.73
C LEU A 37 -5.30 -20.32 -9.45
N GLU A 38 -4.63 -19.20 -9.23
CA GLU A 38 -3.85 -18.92 -8.04
C GLU A 38 -4.65 -18.00 -7.11
N ASP A 39 -4.95 -18.45 -5.89
CA ASP A 39 -5.51 -17.58 -4.86
C ASP A 39 -4.44 -16.64 -4.30
N ARG A 40 -4.63 -15.34 -4.52
CA ARG A 40 -3.74 -14.27 -4.03
C ARG A 40 -4.33 -13.49 -2.88
N SER A 41 -5.49 -13.88 -2.35
CA SER A 41 -6.19 -13.16 -1.29
C SER A 41 -5.30 -12.94 -0.07
N LYS A 42 -4.48 -13.93 0.32
CA LYS A 42 -3.52 -13.80 1.43
C LYS A 42 -2.41 -12.79 1.14
N ILE A 43 -1.88 -12.79 -0.07
CA ILE A 43 -0.79 -11.88 -0.46
C ILE A 43 -1.31 -10.44 -0.48
N ASP A 44 -2.52 -10.23 -0.98
CA ASP A 44 -3.10 -8.91 -1.08
C ASP A 44 -3.56 -8.38 0.29
N ALA A 45 -4.08 -9.25 1.17
CA ALA A 45 -4.34 -8.89 2.57
C ALA A 45 -3.07 -8.45 3.30
N LEU A 46 -1.97 -9.20 3.18
CA LEU A 46 -0.68 -8.83 3.79
C LEU A 46 -0.12 -7.50 3.25
N LYS A 47 -0.28 -7.22 1.96
CA LYS A 47 0.10 -5.92 1.39
C LYS A 47 -0.75 -4.81 1.98
N GLN A 48 -2.06 -4.99 2.02
CA GLN A 48 -2.98 -4.01 2.56
C GLN A 48 -2.71 -3.70 4.03
N ASP A 49 -2.40 -4.72 4.83
CA ASP A 49 -2.04 -4.56 6.25
C ASP A 49 -0.73 -3.78 6.41
N ARG A 50 0.29 -4.11 5.60
CA ARG A 50 1.57 -3.39 5.60
C ARG A 50 1.40 -1.92 5.19
N ASP A 51 0.62 -1.66 4.15
CA ASP A 51 0.41 -0.31 3.64
C ASP A 51 -0.38 0.53 4.65
N ARG A 52 -1.39 -0.06 5.31
CA ARG A 52 -2.11 0.56 6.44
C ARG A 52 -1.18 0.84 7.60
N TRP A 53 -0.43 -0.15 8.07
CA TRP A 53 0.50 0.00 9.18
C TRP A 53 1.52 1.11 8.93
N THR A 54 2.05 1.21 7.70
CA THR A 54 3.00 2.27 7.36
C THR A 54 2.35 3.66 7.38
N SER A 55 1.11 3.76 6.91
CA SER A 55 0.32 5.00 7.01
C SER A 55 0.13 5.41 8.47
N ASP A 56 -0.25 4.47 9.32
CA ASP A 56 -0.50 4.72 10.75
C ASP A 56 0.77 5.23 11.44
N VAL A 57 1.90 4.54 11.23
CA VAL A 57 3.20 4.94 11.79
C VAL A 57 3.62 6.35 11.33
N ALA A 58 3.43 6.69 10.05
CA ALA A 58 3.77 8.02 9.56
C ALA A 58 2.90 9.12 10.18
N HIS A 59 1.61 8.86 10.38
CA HIS A 59 0.72 9.76 11.09
C HIS A 59 1.14 9.94 12.55
N GLU A 60 1.56 8.86 13.22
CA GLU A 60 2.08 8.92 14.59
C GLU A 60 3.37 9.72 14.70
N PHE A 61 4.21 9.75 13.66
CA PHE A 61 5.42 10.59 13.63
C PHE A 61 5.14 12.07 13.37
N LYS A 62 4.07 12.42 12.66
CA LYS A 62 3.75 13.81 12.31
C LYS A 62 3.59 14.70 13.55
N THR A 63 2.92 14.19 14.58
CA THR A 63 2.66 14.90 15.83
C THR A 63 3.94 15.22 16.64
N PRO A 64 4.80 14.23 17.01
CA PRO A 64 6.03 14.49 17.74
C PRO A 64 7.02 15.34 16.91
N LEU A 65 7.11 15.17 15.59
CA LEU A 65 7.94 16.03 14.74
C LEU A 65 7.45 17.49 14.74
N THR A 66 6.13 17.70 14.68
CA THR A 66 5.54 19.04 14.81
C THR A 66 5.85 19.65 16.17
N ALA A 67 5.72 18.86 17.25
CA ALA A 67 6.05 19.34 18.60
C ALA A 67 7.52 19.75 18.73
N ILE A 68 8.46 18.93 18.24
CA ILE A 68 9.90 19.25 18.26
C ILE A 68 10.18 20.51 17.45
N ARG A 69 9.52 20.68 16.29
CA ARG A 69 9.65 21.89 15.47
C ARG A 69 9.19 23.15 16.19
N LEU A 70 8.02 23.12 16.83
CA LEU A 70 7.51 24.27 17.60
C LEU A 70 8.44 24.63 18.77
N VAL A 71 8.96 23.62 19.45
CA VAL A 71 9.93 23.80 20.54
C VAL A 71 11.22 24.42 20.01
N SER A 72 11.75 23.94 18.87
CA SER A 72 13.00 24.47 18.30
C SER A 72 12.85 25.87 17.71
N GLU A 73 11.70 26.21 17.12
CA GLU A 73 11.35 27.58 16.71
C GLU A 73 11.29 28.53 17.91
N THR A 74 10.68 28.08 19.02
CA THR A 74 10.65 28.86 20.28
C THR A 74 12.04 29.01 20.89
N LEU A 75 12.86 27.96 20.81
CA LEU A 75 14.20 27.94 21.39
C LEU A 75 15.13 28.93 20.66
N GLU A 76 15.01 29.06 19.34
CA GLU A 76 15.81 29.98 18.53
C GLU A 76 15.72 31.43 19.02
N LEU A 77 14.54 31.83 19.50
CA LEU A 77 14.28 33.16 20.05
C LEU A 77 14.82 33.37 21.47
N LYS A 78 15.12 32.29 22.20
CA LYS A 78 15.45 32.31 23.63
C LYS A 78 16.90 31.96 23.95
N VAL A 79 17.64 31.36 23.02
CA VAL A 79 19.04 30.95 23.24
C VAL A 79 20.04 32.06 22.99
N ASP A 80 21.18 31.96 23.66
CA ASP A 80 22.35 32.80 23.42
C ASP A 80 22.83 32.71 21.96
N PRO A 81 23.44 33.77 21.41
CA PRO A 81 23.89 33.81 20.02
C PRO A 81 24.79 32.63 19.62
N GLU A 82 25.62 32.14 20.54
CA GLU A 82 26.55 31.02 20.32
C GLU A 82 25.82 29.69 20.03
N LEU A 83 24.62 29.52 20.58
CA LEU A 83 23.82 28.30 20.46
C LEU A 83 22.83 28.33 19.27
N ARG A 84 22.58 29.50 18.67
CA ARG A 84 21.62 29.62 17.56
C ARG A 84 21.93 28.70 16.38
N SER A 85 23.21 28.55 16.04
CA SER A 85 23.63 27.66 14.94
C SER A 85 23.23 26.20 15.18
N TRP A 86 23.22 25.74 16.43
CA TRP A 86 22.77 24.40 16.81
C TRP A 86 21.26 24.26 16.70
N VAL A 87 20.50 25.30 17.07
CA VAL A 87 19.04 25.29 16.94
C VAL A 87 18.61 25.27 15.47
N VAL A 88 19.25 26.07 14.61
CA VAL A 88 19.02 26.04 13.15
C VAL A 88 19.32 24.66 12.57
N ARG A 89 20.41 24.01 13.00
CA ARG A 89 20.71 22.63 12.61
C ARG A 89 19.61 21.68 13.05
N LEU A 90 19.15 21.74 14.31
CA LEU A 90 18.05 20.91 14.80
C LEU A 90 16.77 21.09 13.96
N GLN A 91 16.39 22.33 13.64
CA GLN A 91 15.24 22.61 12.79
C GLN A 91 15.40 21.95 11.41
N SER A 92 16.59 22.04 10.80
CA SER A 92 16.87 21.41 9.50
C SER A 92 16.77 19.87 9.55
N GLU A 93 17.21 19.26 10.66
CA GLU A 93 17.10 17.81 10.87
C GLU A 93 15.64 17.38 11.01
N VAL A 94 14.82 18.14 11.73
CA VAL A 94 13.37 17.88 11.87
C VAL A 94 12.65 17.96 10.53
N VAL A 95 13.02 18.94 9.69
CA VAL A 95 12.51 19.05 8.30
C VAL A 95 12.93 17.83 7.47
N ARG A 96 14.21 17.43 7.55
CA ARG A 96 14.70 16.24 6.83
C ARG A 96 13.98 14.97 7.29
N LEU A 97 13.77 14.79 8.59
CA LEU A 97 13.03 13.63 9.13
C LEU A 97 11.58 13.61 8.64
N THR A 98 10.91 14.77 8.62
CA THR A 98 9.56 14.88 8.06
C THR A 98 9.52 14.44 6.60
N ALA A 99 10.50 14.87 5.79
CA ALA A 99 10.61 14.47 4.39
C ALA A 99 10.85 12.95 4.25
N LEU A 100 11.76 12.38 5.04
CA LEU A 100 12.02 10.93 5.01
C LEU A 100 10.78 10.09 5.37
N VAL A 101 10.00 10.53 6.35
CA VAL A 101 8.72 9.86 6.70
C VAL A 101 7.74 9.93 5.54
N GLN A 102 7.65 11.07 4.84
CA GLN A 102 6.80 11.21 3.66
C GLN A 102 7.29 10.34 2.49
N ASP A 103 8.59 10.26 2.25
CA ASP A 103 9.17 9.42 1.20
C ASP A 103 8.83 7.93 1.43
N ILE A 104 8.84 7.47 2.69
CA ILE A 104 8.44 6.10 3.05
C ILE A 104 6.96 5.83 2.72
N LEU A 105 6.08 6.83 2.88
CA LEU A 105 4.69 6.72 2.44
C LEU A 105 4.61 6.59 0.93
N ASP A 106 5.26 7.49 0.20
CA ASP A 106 5.14 7.59 -1.25
C ASP A 106 5.70 6.34 -1.96
N LEU A 107 6.73 5.71 -1.42
CA LEU A 107 7.27 4.43 -1.91
C LEU A 107 6.26 3.27 -1.81
N ASN A 108 5.35 3.29 -0.84
CA ASN A 108 4.34 2.25 -0.69
C ASN A 108 3.12 2.46 -1.62
N TYR A 109 2.80 3.71 -1.96
CA TYR A 109 1.69 4.03 -2.88
C TYR A 109 2.07 3.91 -4.37
N GLY A 110 3.37 3.91 -4.73
CA GLY A 110 3.84 4.09 -6.10
C GLY A 110 4.60 2.91 -6.76
N ARG A 111 3.88 1.89 -7.26
CA ARG A 111 4.04 1.28 -8.62
C ARG A 111 2.97 0.21 -8.88
N GLY A 112 1.70 0.60 -8.87
CA GLY A 112 0.57 -0.33 -8.92
C GLY A 112 -0.40 -0.17 -10.08
N VAL A 113 -0.14 0.61 -11.14
CA VAL A 113 -1.08 0.68 -12.29
C VAL A 113 -0.31 0.96 -13.58
N SER A 114 -0.16 -0.06 -14.45
CA SER A 114 -0.10 0.03 -15.92
C SER A 114 0.55 -1.21 -16.54
N THR A 115 -0.22 -2.31 -16.69
CA THR A 115 -0.14 -3.23 -17.84
C THR A 115 -1.52 -3.88 -17.91
N SER A 116 -2.39 -3.54 -18.86
CA SER A 116 -2.38 -4.14 -20.18
C SER A 116 -3.35 -3.37 -21.09
N LYS A 117 -2.79 -2.68 -22.09
CA LYS A 117 -3.52 -2.36 -23.32
C LYS A 117 -2.89 -3.27 -24.38
N SER A 118 -3.41 -4.48 -24.51
CA SER A 118 -3.01 -5.39 -25.58
C SER A 118 -3.65 -4.91 -26.87
N GLN A 119 -2.83 -4.26 -27.70
CA GLN A 119 -3.17 -3.77 -29.02
C GLN A 119 -2.26 -4.49 -30.01
N LYS A 120 -2.88 -5.24 -30.94
CA LYS A 120 -2.34 -5.77 -32.20
C LYS A 120 -1.14 -6.72 -32.10
N TYR A 121 -1.29 -7.97 -32.51
CA TYR A 121 -1.23 -8.43 -33.90
C TYR A 121 -2.01 -9.74 -34.03
#